data_AF-A0A2G4E2R2-F1
#
_entry.id   AF-A0A2G4E2R2-F1
#
_cell.length_a   1.000
_cell.length_b   1.000
_cell.length_c   1.000
_cell.angle_alpha   90.00
_cell.angle_beta   90.00
_cell.angle_gamma   90.00
#
_symmetry.space_group_name_H-M   'P 1'
#
loop_
_entity.id
_entity.type
_entity.pdbx_description
1 polymer ?
#
loop_
_entity_poly.entity_id
_entity_poly.type
_entity_poly.pdbx_seq_one_letter_code
_entity_poly.pdbx_strand_id
1 'polypeptide(L)'
;MAMIASHESFPAKTSWNEILVPTVGVIEDVLVMAFFYDANKPGARDDARAFQSKLASKKARRVPIYSINFNAAPSSRFGYSASDQIAYP
;
A
#
# COMPACT_ATOMS: atom_id res chain seq x y z
N MET A 1 22.96 -11.08 12.63
CA MET A 1 21.53 -10.74 12.45
C MET A 1 21.47 -9.45 11.66
N ALA A 2 21.13 -9.51 10.37
CA ALA A 2 20.99 -8.32 9.55
C ALA A 2 19.50 -8.01 9.43
N MET A 3 19.08 -6.89 10.03
CA MET A 3 17.73 -6.38 10.00
C MET A 3 17.63 -5.42 8.81
N ILE A 4 16.90 -5.76 7.75
CA ILE A 4 16.49 -4.76 6.75
C ILE A 4 15.13 -4.26 7.18
N ALA A 5 15.13 -3.32 8.12
CA ALA A 5 13.98 -2.47 8.39
C ALA A 5 14.12 -1.24 7.48
N SER A 6 13.22 -1.06 6.52
CA SER A 6 12.97 0.26 5.92
C SER A 6 12.18 1.08 6.94
N HIS A 7 12.81 1.40 8.06
CA HIS A 7 12.26 2.27 9.09
C HIS A 7 12.32 3.71 8.58
N GLU A 8 11.20 4.23 8.08
CA GLU A 8 10.92 5.65 8.26
C GLU A 8 9.90 5.75 9.39
N SER A 9 10.38 6.04 10.60
CA SER A 9 9.49 6.58 11.63
C SER A 9 9.15 8.02 11.26
N PHE A 10 7.86 8.28 11.12
CA PHE A 10 7.35 9.65 11.18
C PHE A 10 6.83 9.86 12.60
N PRO A 11 7.47 10.69 13.45
CA PRO A 11 7.17 10.83 14.88
C PRO A 11 5.77 11.36 15.23
N ALA A 12 4.85 11.47 14.26
CA ALA A 12 3.52 12.03 14.44
C ALA A 12 2.39 11.30 13.68
N LYS A 13 2.66 10.14 13.05
CA LYS A 13 1.63 9.40 12.30
C LYS A 13 1.48 7.96 12.78
N THR A 14 0.47 7.72 13.60
CA THR A 14 -0.08 6.39 13.87
C THR A 14 -0.99 6.00 12.71
N SER A 15 -0.42 5.47 11.63
CA SER A 15 -1.18 4.84 10.54
C SER A 15 -0.62 3.44 10.31
N TRP A 16 -1.19 2.46 11.00
CA TRP A 16 -0.87 1.05 10.85
C TRP A 16 -1.54 0.50 9.58
N ASN A 17 -0.84 0.55 8.45
CA ASN A 17 -1.19 -0.23 7.25
C ASN A 17 -0.18 -1.38 7.06
N GLU A 18 0.39 -1.90 8.13
CA GLU A 18 1.38 -2.98 8.10
C GLU A 18 0.88 -4.17 8.91
N ILE A 19 0.80 -5.33 8.27
CA ILE A 19 0.59 -6.62 8.94
C ILE A 19 1.99 -7.19 9.19
N LEU A 20 2.36 -7.34 10.47
CA LEU A 20 3.57 -8.06 10.87
C LEU A 20 3.25 -9.57 10.86
N VAL A 21 3.80 -10.30 9.90
CA VAL A 21 3.68 -11.77 9.84
C VAL A 21 4.89 -12.39 10.54
N PRO A 22 4.72 -13.14 11.65
CA PRO A 22 5.83 -13.83 12.29
C PRO A 22 6.28 -15.01 11.44
N THR A 23 7.50 -14.96 10.89
CA THR A 23 8.07 -16.07 10.12
C THR A 23 8.87 -16.99 11.03
N VAL A 24 8.31 -18.16 11.38
CA VAL A 24 9.08 -19.32 11.84
C VAL A 24 9.22 -20.26 10.64
N GLY A 25 10.37 -20.23 9.97
CA GLY A 25 10.56 -20.92 8.69
C GLY A 25 10.42 -19.98 7.48
N VAL A 26 10.96 -20.43 6.34
CA VAL A 26 11.14 -19.75 5.04
C VAL A 26 10.23 -18.53 4.87
N ILE A 27 10.85 -17.37 4.58
CA ILE A 27 10.15 -16.14 4.21
C ILE A 27 9.38 -16.44 2.92
N GLU A 28 8.12 -16.87 3.04
CA GLU A 28 7.21 -16.86 1.91
C GLU A 28 7.00 -15.39 1.54
N ASP A 29 7.34 -15.05 0.29
CA ASP A 29 7.11 -13.74 -0.27
C ASP A 29 5.62 -13.39 -0.13
N VAL A 30 5.27 -12.57 0.87
CA VAL A 30 3.88 -12.11 1.03
C VAL A 30 3.46 -11.40 -0.24
N LEU A 31 2.51 -12.00 -0.94
CA LEU A 31 2.07 -11.56 -2.25
C LEU A 31 1.09 -10.38 -2.11
N VAL A 32 1.61 -9.15 -2.06
CA VAL A 32 0.79 -7.92 -2.14
C VAL A 32 0.03 -7.82 -3.48
N MET A 33 -1.27 -8.09 -3.50
CA MET A 33 -2.03 -8.07 -4.77
C MET A 33 -2.50 -6.68 -5.20
N ALA A 34 -2.64 -5.74 -4.27
CA ALA A 34 -3.04 -4.37 -4.53
C ALA A 34 -2.72 -3.45 -3.33
N PHE A 35 -2.73 -2.15 -3.57
CA PHE A 35 -2.76 -1.13 -2.52
C PHE A 35 -4.16 -0.51 -2.45
N PHE A 36 -4.54 -0.06 -1.25
CA PHE A 36 -5.83 0.56 -1.01
C PHE A 36 -5.64 1.88 -0.25
N TYR A 37 -6.50 2.86 -0.53
CA TYR A 37 -6.56 4.08 0.26
C TYR A 37 -8.01 4.50 0.53
N ASP A 38 -8.24 5.18 1.65
CA ASP A 38 -9.54 5.79 1.95
C ASP A 38 -9.71 7.09 1.16
N ALA A 39 -10.73 7.15 0.30
CA ALA A 39 -11.05 8.31 -0.52
C ALA A 39 -11.40 9.56 0.31
N ASN A 40 -11.82 9.38 1.56
CA ASN A 40 -12.21 10.47 2.47
C ASN A 40 -11.04 10.94 3.35
N LYS A 41 -9.87 10.29 3.28
CA LYS A 41 -8.69 10.66 4.07
C LYS A 41 -7.72 11.50 3.23
N PRO A 42 -7.51 12.79 3.55
CA PRO A 42 -6.56 13.63 2.84
C PRO A 42 -5.15 13.01 2.81
N GLY A 43 -4.49 13.05 1.66
CA GLY A 43 -3.13 12.51 1.45
C GLY A 43 -3.03 11.00 1.29
N ALA A 44 -4.09 10.22 1.56
CA ALA A 44 -4.01 8.76 1.51
C ALA A 44 -3.73 8.19 0.11
N ARG A 45 -4.19 8.88 -0.94
CA ARG A 45 -3.85 8.55 -2.34
C ARG A 45 -2.35 8.67 -2.61
N ASP A 46 -1.72 9.73 -2.11
CA ASP A 46 -0.30 9.99 -2.36
C ASP A 46 0.57 9.00 -1.59
N ASP A 47 0.16 8.61 -0.37
CA ASP A 47 0.77 7.52 0.39
C ASP A 47 0.70 6.20 -0.40
N ALA A 48 -0.46 5.85 -0.96
CA ALA A 48 -0.63 4.64 -1.78
C ALA A 48 0.27 4.63 -3.03
N ARG A 49 0.41 5.77 -3.71
CA ARG A 49 1.35 5.94 -4.84
C ARG A 49 2.80 5.75 -4.42
N ALA A 50 3.18 6.29 -3.26
CA ALA A 50 4.53 6.11 -2.73
C ALA A 50 4.83 4.62 -2.47
N PHE A 51 3.88 3.86 -1.93
CA PHE A 51 4.04 2.41 -1.74
C PHE A 51 4.09 1.63 -3.06
N GLN A 52 3.23 1.98 -4.03
CA GLN A 52 3.26 1.40 -5.37
C GLN A 52 4.63 1.60 -6.04
N SER A 53 5.20 2.79 -5.91
CA SER A 53 6.53 3.12 -6.46
C SER A 53 7.65 2.36 -5.75
N LYS A 54 7.59 2.26 -4.42
CA LYS A 54 8.55 1.47 -3.63
C LYS A 54 8.52 -0.02 -3.98
N LEU A 55 7.34 -0.60 -4.20
CA LEU A 55 7.22 -2.01 -4.59
C LEU A 55 7.72 -2.25 -6.03
N ALA A 56 7.35 -1.35 -6.96
CA ALA A 56 7.77 -1.44 -8.35
C ALA A 56 9.30 -1.36 -8.49
N SER A 57 9.95 -0.45 -7.76
CA SER A 57 11.40 -0.30 -7.78
C SER A 57 12.16 -1.46 -7.11
N LYS A 58 11.63 -2.04 -6.03
CA LYS A 58 12.32 -3.11 -5.28
C LYS A 58 12.10 -4.52 -5.82
N LYS A 59 10.89 -4.83 -6.30
CA LYS A 59 10.50 -6.20 -6.72
C LYS A 59 10.16 -6.31 -8.21
N ALA A 60 10.33 -5.25 -8.99
CA ALA A 60 9.90 -5.17 -10.39
C ALA A 60 8.43 -5.57 -10.62
N ARG A 61 7.58 -5.45 -9.57
CA ARG A 61 6.17 -5.86 -9.63
C ARG A 61 5.24 -4.67 -9.70
N ARG A 62 4.27 -4.76 -10.60
CA ARG A 62 3.20 -3.78 -10.78
C ARG A 62 1.94 -4.31 -10.10
N VAL A 63 1.39 -3.55 -9.16
CA VAL A 63 0.15 -3.89 -8.44
C VAL A 63 -0.75 -2.65 -8.47
N PRO A 64 -2.06 -2.80 -8.66
CA PRO A 64 -2.97 -1.66 -8.76
C PRO A 64 -3.20 -0.97 -7.41
N ILE A 65 -3.57 0.30 -7.47
CA ILE A 65 -4.18 1.05 -6.36
C ILE A 65 -5.70 1.08 -6.57
N TYR A 66 -6.46 0.80 -5.52
CA TYR A 66 -7.91 0.99 -5.47
C TYR A 66 -8.27 2.02 -4.39
N SER A 67 -9.28 2.83 -4.68
CA SER A 67 -9.90 3.71 -3.69
C SER A 67 -10.99 2.96 -2.93
N ILE A 68 -11.13 3.25 -1.64
CA ILE A 68 -12.20 2.77 -0.79
C ILE A 68 -12.95 3.98 -0.24
N ASN A 69 -14.24 4.09 -0.53
CA ASN A 69 -15.11 5.07 0.11
C ASN A 69 -15.94 4.37 1.20
N PHE A 70 -15.49 4.44 2.45
CA PHE A 70 -16.19 3.82 3.58
C PHE A 70 -17.59 4.39 3.85
N ASN A 71 -17.87 5.60 3.37
CA ASN A 71 -19.19 6.24 3.46
C ASN A 71 -20.15 5.80 2.36
N ALA A 72 -19.66 5.13 1.30
CA ALA A 72 -20.50 4.64 0.21
C ALA A 72 -21.18 3.31 0.56
N ALA A 73 -22.30 3.05 -0.14
CA ALA A 73 -22.97 1.75 -0.13
C ALA A 73 -22.00 0.62 -0.51
N PRO A 74 -22.17 -0.61 0.02
CA PRO A 74 -21.25 -1.72 -0.25
C PRO A 74 -20.95 -1.96 -1.74
N SER A 75 -21.97 -1.83 -2.60
CA SER A 75 -21.86 -2.00 -4.06
C SER A 75 -21.02 -0.93 -4.77
N SER A 76 -20.75 0.20 -4.12
CA SER A 76 -20.07 1.37 -4.70
C SER A 76 -18.86 1.79 -3.86
N ARG A 77 -18.41 0.91 -2.95
CA ARG A 77 -17.36 1.20 -1.98
C ARG A 77 -15.97 1.20 -2.59
N PHE A 78 -15.75 0.41 -3.64
CA PHE A 78 -14.45 0.29 -4.29
C PHE A 78 -14.44 1.04 -5.61
N GLY A 79 -13.37 1.78 -5.87
CA GLY A 79 -13.14 2.49 -7.12
C GLY A 79 -11.77 2.18 -7.70
N TYR A 80 -11.69 2.20 -9.02
CA TYR A 80 -10.43 2.19 -9.77
C TYR A 80 -10.35 3.42 -10.65
N SER A 81 -9.21 4.11 -10.63
CA SER A 81 -8.89 5.16 -11.57
C SER A 81 -7.46 4.99 -12.08
N ALA A 82 -7.29 5.16 -13.39
CA ALA A 82 -5.96 5.21 -14.01
C ALA A 82 -5.14 6.39 -13.48
N SER A 83 -5.81 7.51 -13.13
CA SER A 83 -5.13 8.66 -12.57
C SER A 83 -4.55 8.38 -11.19
N ASP A 84 -5.04 7.40 -10.43
CA ASP A 84 -4.52 7.09 -9.09
C ASP A 84 -3.20 6.31 -9.14
N GLN A 85 -2.89 5.67 -10.28
CA GLN A 85 -1.69 4.85 -10.46
C GLN A 85 -0.44 5.71 -10.70
N ILE A 86 0.73 5.21 -10.35
CA ILE A 86 2.01 5.77 -10.81
C ILE A 86 2.24 5.45 -12.29
N ALA A 87 2.97 6.30 -12.98
CA ALA A 87 3.59 5.92 -14.24
C ALA A 87 4.69 4.91 -13.97
N TYR A 88 4.69 3.81 -14.72
CA TYR A 88 5.80 2.87 -14.70
C TYR A 88 6.83 3.28 -15.77
N PRO A 89 8.13 3.16 -15.48
CA PRO A 89 9.15 3.24 -16.52
C PRO A 89 9.01 2.10 -17.55
#